data_AF-A0A2A2LYX5-F1
#
_entry.id   AF-A0A2A2LYX5-F1
#
_cell.length_a   1.000
_cell.length_b   1.000
_cell.length_c   1.000
_cell.angle_alpha   90.00
_cell.angle_beta   90.00
_cell.angle_gamma   90.00
#
_symmetry.space_group_name_H-M   'P 1'
#
loop_
_entity.id
_entity.type
_entity.pdbx_description
1 polymer ?
#
loop_
_entity_poly.entity_id
_entity_poly.type
_entity_poly.pdbx_seq_one_letter_code
_entity_poly.pdbx_strand_id
1 'polypeptide(L)'
;MTNSKENRSMTVPNRLPIVEADSNGIDCFGEDRDALNDLAKYYNNSNFSDICLLVGEARYSAHRLILAKSSDVFERMFSEPWNKKDKQEVQIVEDSECEKVFSSFLRYLYCNHIVMNEKNCLPVLILADKYNIISLKKLCLNYAITHILPETPLKDIFNIWFSYATKAYHQMLIRACVQKFAEYFQEILSSDWEKSWLSLDRDQMIEILKCNQLVVTSEYLLFEKVVAWLNAPSHPERRGPAAAPLLAQILPLIRFAYMTADDLSKVENSQLAESQAKLFHPLILLSYKFQALSLKSRVESKEFITQQFLLRNYCDIRWDKRFAIDSSIVVANVETAFQFITRSCAFPASDWSWTLKVQPWRSNDPASSSQLRFSLAADNIDQNRSIEYMLSFVDEKKVIRSIWGRHTFSKSRYSIEIEMDNKIELSCLQDEDSPYISFNNLNLQLNIKLID
;
A
#
# COMPACT_ATOMS: atom_id res chain seq x y z
N MET A 1 17.60 -46.60 58.16
CA MET A 1 16.38 -46.02 57.55
C MET A 1 16.22 -44.60 58.10
N THR A 2 16.71 -43.62 57.36
CA THR A 2 16.53 -42.19 57.65
C THR A 2 15.89 -41.57 56.40
N ASN A 3 14.61 -41.23 56.50
CA ASN A 3 13.81 -40.68 55.41
C ASN A 3 14.33 -39.28 55.03
N SER A 4 14.78 -39.16 53.79
CA SER A 4 15.01 -37.90 53.09
C SER A 4 13.67 -37.21 52.82
N LYS A 5 13.44 -36.03 53.43
CA LYS A 5 12.37 -35.12 53.00
C LYS A 5 12.79 -34.46 51.69
N GLU A 6 12.21 -34.92 50.57
CA GLU A 6 12.24 -34.19 49.31
C GLU A 6 11.51 -32.86 49.46
N ASN A 7 12.26 -31.76 49.32
CA ASN A 7 11.72 -30.42 49.28
C ASN A 7 11.23 -30.16 47.84
N ARG A 8 9.97 -30.50 47.54
CA ARG A 8 9.34 -30.16 46.25
C ARG A 8 9.13 -28.65 46.19
N SER A 9 10.04 -27.93 45.55
CA SER A 9 9.81 -26.57 45.07
C SER A 9 8.64 -26.60 44.07
N MET A 10 7.47 -26.13 44.48
CA MET A 10 6.38 -25.86 43.55
C MET A 10 6.78 -24.64 42.70
N THR A 11 7.29 -24.87 41.50
CA THR A 11 7.48 -23.82 40.51
C THR A 11 6.11 -23.44 39.96
N VAL A 12 5.44 -22.48 40.61
CA VAL A 12 4.24 -21.86 40.06
C VAL A 12 4.68 -21.01 38.87
N PRO A 13 4.19 -21.27 37.64
CA PRO A 13 4.59 -20.49 36.47
C PRO A 13 4.08 -19.04 36.60
N ASN A 14 4.95 -18.07 36.30
CA ASN A 14 4.63 -16.63 36.39
C ASN A 14 3.59 -16.17 35.35
N ARG A 15 3.25 -17.01 34.37
CA ARG A 15 2.18 -16.76 33.39
C ARG A 15 1.14 -17.86 33.54
N LEU A 16 -0.13 -17.47 33.52
CA LEU A 16 -1.25 -18.41 33.48
C LEU A 16 -1.07 -19.32 32.26
N PRO A 17 -0.92 -20.64 32.44
CA PRO A 17 -0.80 -21.56 31.32
C PRO A 17 -2.15 -21.63 30.57
N ILE A 18 -2.11 -21.66 29.24
CA ILE A 18 -3.28 -21.97 28.42
C ILE A 18 -3.41 -23.49 28.47
N VAL A 19 -4.18 -24.03 29.41
CA VAL A 19 -4.35 -25.48 29.61
C VAL A 19 -5.67 -25.92 28.96
N GLU A 20 -5.64 -27.04 28.23
CA GLU A 20 -6.88 -27.72 27.83
C GLU A 20 -7.51 -28.38 29.07
N ALA A 21 -8.80 -28.10 29.31
CA ALA A 21 -9.56 -28.41 30.52
C ALA A 21 -9.08 -29.68 31.26
N ASP A 22 -8.47 -29.48 32.42
CA ASP A 22 -8.02 -30.56 33.31
C ASP A 22 -9.23 -31.15 34.05
N SER A 23 -9.34 -32.47 34.17
CA SER A 23 -10.56 -33.12 34.72
C SER A 23 -10.76 -32.91 36.23
N ASN A 24 -9.82 -32.25 36.90
CA ASN A 24 -9.78 -32.06 38.37
C ASN A 24 -9.93 -30.60 38.83
N GLY A 25 -10.22 -29.65 37.92
CA GLY A 25 -10.44 -28.25 38.28
C GLY A 25 -11.08 -27.46 37.15
N ILE A 26 -11.79 -26.37 37.49
CA ILE A 26 -12.35 -25.43 36.51
C ILE A 26 -11.59 -24.13 36.66
N ASP A 27 -11.03 -23.62 35.56
CA ASP A 27 -10.47 -22.26 35.52
C ASP A 27 -11.62 -21.24 35.64
N CYS A 28 -11.62 -20.50 36.74
CA CYS A 28 -12.58 -19.43 36.99
C CYS A 28 -11.91 -18.08 36.70
N PHE A 29 -12.36 -17.38 35.65
CA PHE A 29 -11.89 -16.03 35.31
C PHE A 29 -12.82 -14.97 35.90
N GLY A 30 -12.25 -13.88 36.43
CA GLY A 30 -13.02 -12.70 36.81
C GLY A 30 -13.40 -11.84 35.60
N GLU A 31 -14.24 -10.83 35.79
CA GLU A 31 -14.62 -9.91 34.71
C GLU A 31 -13.48 -8.94 34.36
N ASP A 32 -12.92 -9.08 33.15
CA ASP A 32 -11.79 -8.27 32.67
C ASP A 32 -12.04 -6.76 32.74
N ARG A 33 -13.28 -6.31 32.49
CA ARG A 33 -13.63 -4.89 32.46
C ARG A 33 -13.59 -4.25 33.84
N ASP A 34 -14.04 -4.96 34.87
CA ASP A 34 -14.01 -4.47 36.24
C ASP A 34 -12.59 -4.46 36.79
N ALA A 35 -11.78 -5.48 36.47
CA ALA A 35 -10.36 -5.51 36.80
C ALA A 35 -9.57 -4.34 36.17
N LEU A 36 -9.90 -3.95 34.93
CA LEU A 36 -9.27 -2.79 34.26
C LEU A 36 -9.72 -1.45 34.87
N ASN A 37 -10.99 -1.32 35.25
CA ASN A 37 -11.50 -0.14 35.95
C ASN A 37 -10.88 0.00 37.35
N ASP A 38 -10.64 -1.13 38.02
CA ASP A 38 -9.95 -1.15 39.31
C ASP A 38 -8.52 -0.62 39.22
N LEU A 39 -7.80 -0.89 38.13
CA LEU A 39 -6.48 -0.30 37.91
C LEU A 39 -6.55 1.20 37.59
N ALA A 40 -7.63 1.66 36.94
CA ALA A 40 -7.82 3.07 36.62
C ALA A 40 -7.82 3.99 37.86
N LYS A 41 -8.20 3.49 39.05
CA LYS A 41 -8.18 4.27 40.31
C LYS A 41 -6.78 4.67 40.79
N TYR A 42 -5.76 3.97 40.30
CA TYR A 42 -4.35 4.25 40.61
C TYR A 42 -3.69 5.19 39.58
N TYR A 43 -4.40 5.59 38.53
CA TYR A 43 -3.92 6.59 37.57
C TYR A 43 -3.73 7.94 38.26
N ASN A 44 -2.55 8.53 38.09
CA ASN A 44 -2.15 9.82 38.67
C ASN A 44 -2.46 9.96 40.18
N ASN A 45 -2.36 8.85 40.92
CA ASN A 45 -2.65 8.79 42.34
C ASN A 45 -1.33 8.71 43.11
N SER A 46 -1.07 9.64 44.03
CA SER A 46 0.16 9.65 44.82
C SER A 46 0.27 8.46 45.78
N ASN A 47 -0.85 7.83 46.14
CA ASN A 47 -0.84 6.65 46.99
C ASN A 47 -0.20 5.46 46.24
N PHE A 48 0.84 4.87 46.84
CA PHE A 48 1.62 3.75 46.30
C PHE A 48 2.45 4.04 45.05
N SER A 49 2.39 5.27 44.52
CA SER A 49 3.27 5.70 43.42
C SER A 49 4.73 5.72 43.89
N ASP A 50 5.60 5.14 43.08
CA ASP A 50 7.05 5.02 43.31
C ASP A 50 7.88 5.86 42.33
N ILE A 51 7.20 6.64 41.49
CA ILE A 51 7.82 7.56 40.53
C ILE A 51 6.87 8.73 40.17
N CYS A 52 7.45 9.88 39.84
CA CYS A 52 6.77 11.03 39.29
C CYS A 52 7.36 11.37 37.91
N LEU A 53 6.52 11.40 36.88
CA LEU A 53 6.90 11.79 35.53
C LEU A 53 6.66 13.29 35.34
N LEU A 54 7.70 14.02 34.93
CA LEU A 54 7.63 15.44 34.58
C LEU A 54 7.53 15.55 33.06
N VAL A 55 6.42 16.04 32.53
CA VAL A 55 6.16 16.18 31.08
C VAL A 55 5.75 17.62 30.82
N GLY A 56 6.60 18.39 30.15
CA GLY A 56 6.46 19.84 30.10
C GLY A 56 6.37 20.43 31.50
N GLU A 57 5.27 21.16 31.78
CA GLU A 57 4.98 21.74 33.10
C GLU A 57 4.15 20.80 34.00
N ALA A 58 3.66 19.67 33.47
CA ALA A 58 2.79 18.75 34.19
C ALA A 58 3.58 17.70 34.99
N ARG A 59 3.01 17.31 36.14
CA ARG A 59 3.56 16.29 37.05
C ARG A 59 2.56 15.14 37.16
N TYR A 60 3.03 13.92 36.89
CA TYR A 60 2.20 12.71 36.94
C TYR A 60 2.77 11.71 37.96
N SER A 61 1.99 11.37 38.99
CA SER A 61 2.35 10.27 39.90
C SER A 61 2.06 8.93 39.24
N ALA A 62 3.04 8.04 39.17
CA ALA A 62 2.92 6.78 38.45
C ALA A 62 3.58 5.60 39.19
N HIS A 63 3.36 4.40 38.66
CA HIS A 63 3.91 3.15 39.20
C HIS A 63 4.86 2.51 38.18
N ARG A 64 6.13 2.32 38.54
CA ARG A 64 7.17 1.72 37.68
C ARG A 64 6.74 0.36 37.14
N LEU A 65 6.11 -0.47 37.97
CA LEU A 65 5.63 -1.79 37.58
C LEU A 65 4.59 -1.73 36.44
N ILE A 66 3.63 -0.81 36.52
CA ILE A 66 2.58 -0.66 35.50
C ILE A 66 3.18 -0.17 34.19
N LEU A 67 4.07 0.83 34.28
CA LEU A 67 4.75 1.39 33.11
C LEU A 67 5.65 0.34 32.42
N ALA A 68 6.44 -0.40 33.19
CA ALA A 68 7.31 -1.46 32.69
C ALA A 68 6.51 -2.62 32.06
N LYS A 69 5.42 -3.04 32.70
CA LYS A 69 4.52 -4.08 32.17
C LYS A 69 3.88 -3.67 30.84
N SER A 70 3.61 -2.39 30.64
CA SER A 70 2.94 -1.88 29.44
C SER A 70 3.90 -1.46 28.34
N SER A 71 5.20 -1.24 28.64
CA SER A 71 6.20 -0.71 27.72
C SER A 71 7.61 -1.24 28.02
N ASP A 72 8.20 -1.94 27.05
CA ASP A 72 9.62 -2.34 27.13
C ASP A 72 10.57 -1.13 27.23
N VAL A 73 10.14 0.04 26.74
CA VAL A 73 10.94 1.28 26.83
C VAL A 73 10.99 1.78 28.25
N PHE A 74 9.84 1.81 28.94
CA PHE A 74 9.81 2.14 30.37
C PHE A 74 10.48 1.05 31.22
N GLU A 75 10.32 -0.23 30.88
CA GLU A 75 11.01 -1.32 31.56
C GLU A 75 12.53 -1.13 31.52
N ARG A 76 13.11 -0.85 30.34
CA ARG A 76 14.54 -0.55 30.21
C ARG A 76 14.93 0.73 30.95
N MET A 77 14.16 1.81 30.79
CA MET A 77 14.38 3.10 31.45
C MET A 77 14.47 2.98 32.98
N PHE A 78 13.76 2.03 33.58
CA PHE A 78 13.76 1.80 35.02
C PHE A 78 14.66 0.66 35.50
N SER A 79 15.06 -0.25 34.61
CA SER A 79 15.96 -1.38 34.92
C SER A 79 17.44 -1.01 34.81
N GLU A 80 17.79 -0.02 34.00
CA GLU A 80 19.17 0.41 33.81
C GLU A 80 19.73 1.20 35.01
N PRO A 81 21.05 1.12 35.28
CA PRO A 81 21.70 1.95 36.30
C PRO A 81 21.70 3.46 35.97
N TRP A 82 21.13 3.87 34.83
CA TRP A 82 20.94 5.27 34.43
C TRP A 82 20.08 6.07 35.42
N ASN A 83 19.15 5.40 36.11
CA ASN A 83 18.48 5.97 37.26
C ASN A 83 19.08 5.39 38.53
N LYS A 84 20.02 6.14 39.15
CA LYS A 84 20.39 5.93 40.56
C LYS A 84 19.10 5.68 41.34
N LYS A 85 19.10 4.60 42.14
CA LYS A 85 17.92 3.97 42.78
C LYS A 85 16.99 4.92 43.59
N ASP A 86 17.35 6.18 43.75
CA ASP A 86 16.65 7.17 44.59
C ASP A 86 15.99 8.33 43.83
N LYS A 87 16.00 8.37 42.49
CA LYS A 87 15.25 9.40 41.75
C LYS A 87 13.75 9.10 41.75
N GLN A 88 13.02 9.84 42.57
CA GLN A 88 11.54 9.86 42.58
C GLN A 88 10.95 10.65 41.41
N GLU A 89 11.75 11.43 40.67
CA GLU A 89 11.30 12.24 39.53
C GLU A 89 12.08 11.90 38.25
N VAL A 90 11.35 11.71 37.13
CA VAL A 90 11.91 11.46 35.81
C VAL A 90 11.32 12.46 34.81
N GLN A 91 12.19 13.17 34.11
CA GLN A 91 11.79 14.07 33.04
C GLN A 91 11.54 13.30 31.75
N ILE A 92 10.37 13.50 31.18
CA ILE A 92 9.91 12.97 29.90
C ILE A 92 9.82 14.13 28.93
N VAL A 93 10.67 14.11 27.90
CA VAL A 93 10.74 15.18 26.89
C VAL A 93 9.97 14.74 25.66
N GLU A 94 8.92 15.49 25.33
CA GLU A 94 8.06 15.28 24.17
C GLU A 94 7.78 16.59 23.45
N ASP A 95 7.34 16.51 22.20
CA ASP A 95 6.83 17.68 21.48
C ASP A 95 5.52 18.17 22.10
N SER A 96 5.24 19.47 21.98
CA SER A 96 4.08 20.12 22.63
C SER A 96 2.74 19.42 22.38
N GLU A 97 2.51 18.90 21.17
CA GLU A 97 1.27 18.16 20.86
C GLU A 97 1.20 16.80 21.58
N CYS A 98 2.33 16.12 21.78
CA CYS A 98 2.42 14.88 22.53
C CYS A 98 2.26 15.12 24.04
N GLU A 99 2.82 16.22 24.57
CA GLU A 99 2.63 16.61 25.97
C GLU A 99 1.14 16.81 26.31
N LYS A 100 0.37 17.46 25.43
CA LYS A 100 -1.08 17.70 25.60
C LYS A 100 -1.88 16.41 25.76
N VAL A 101 -1.49 15.34 25.07
CA VAL A 101 -2.21 14.05 25.10
C VAL A 101 -1.60 13.03 26.08
N PHE A 102 -0.47 13.36 26.72
CA PHE A 102 0.28 12.43 27.56
C PHE A 102 -0.57 11.86 28.71
N SER A 103 -1.45 12.67 29.30
CA SER A 103 -2.39 12.21 30.34
C SER A 103 -3.29 11.05 29.89
N SER A 104 -3.80 11.12 28.65
CA SER A 104 -4.66 10.09 28.07
C SER A 104 -3.87 8.85 27.68
N PHE A 105 -2.66 9.05 27.15
CA PHE A 105 -1.70 7.98 26.90
C PHE A 105 -1.34 7.22 28.19
N LEU A 106 -0.98 7.95 29.26
CA LEU A 106 -0.63 7.37 30.55
C LEU A 106 -1.82 6.63 31.16
N ARG A 107 -3.04 7.18 31.09
CA ARG A 107 -4.26 6.49 31.55
C ARG A 107 -4.49 5.18 30.80
N TYR A 108 -4.23 5.15 29.49
CA TYR A 108 -4.33 3.92 28.71
C TYR A 108 -3.42 2.82 29.26
N LEU A 109 -2.21 3.14 29.72
CA LEU A 109 -1.28 2.14 30.29
C LEU A 109 -1.83 1.46 31.56
N TYR A 110 -2.78 2.08 32.25
CA TYR A 110 -3.41 1.53 33.46
C TYR A 110 -4.64 0.69 33.13
N CYS A 111 -5.50 1.16 32.21
CA CYS A 111 -6.83 0.58 32.05
C CYS A 111 -7.20 0.20 30.60
N ASN A 112 -6.24 0.25 29.66
CA ASN A 112 -6.43 -0.07 28.23
C ASN A 112 -7.57 0.71 27.55
N HIS A 113 -7.92 1.88 28.08
CA HIS A 113 -9.02 2.71 27.58
C HIS A 113 -8.50 4.09 27.17
N ILE A 114 -8.89 4.52 25.97
CA ILE A 114 -8.59 5.86 25.44
C ILE A 114 -9.72 6.33 24.53
N VAL A 115 -10.01 7.63 24.55
CA VAL A 115 -10.97 8.25 23.64
C VAL A 115 -10.17 8.94 22.54
N MET A 116 -10.29 8.45 21.30
CA MET A 116 -9.61 9.02 20.14
C MET A 116 -10.50 10.01 19.38
N ASN A 117 -9.87 11.02 18.79
CA ASN A 117 -10.46 11.98 17.88
C ASN A 117 -9.39 12.48 16.89
N GLU A 118 -9.80 13.31 15.93
CA GLU A 118 -8.93 13.85 14.88
C GLU A 118 -7.69 14.58 15.41
N LYS A 119 -7.83 15.31 16.53
CA LYS A 119 -6.77 16.15 17.08
C LYS A 119 -5.75 15.35 17.89
N ASN A 120 -6.18 14.29 18.56
CA ASN A 120 -5.31 13.54 19.48
C ASN A 120 -4.71 12.27 18.86
N CYS A 121 -5.27 11.74 17.78
CA CYS A 121 -4.88 10.43 17.27
C CYS A 121 -3.40 10.37 16.84
N LEU A 122 -2.92 11.35 16.07
CA LEU A 122 -1.53 11.37 15.62
C LEU A 122 -0.53 11.54 16.79
N PRO A 123 -0.69 12.50 17.71
CA PRO A 123 0.16 12.59 18.90
C PRO A 123 0.14 11.31 19.76
N VAL A 124 -1.01 10.67 19.93
CA VAL A 124 -1.11 9.40 20.67
C VAL A 124 -0.40 8.26 19.92
N LEU A 125 -0.50 8.21 18.60
CA LEU A 125 0.21 7.25 17.76
C LEU A 125 1.74 7.42 17.88
N ILE A 126 2.23 8.66 17.87
CA ILE A 126 3.64 8.99 18.07
C ILE A 126 4.13 8.46 19.43
N LEU A 127 3.37 8.72 20.50
CA LEU A 127 3.69 8.19 21.83
C LEU A 127 3.65 6.65 21.85
N ALA A 128 2.63 6.04 21.24
CA ALA A 128 2.51 4.59 21.17
C ALA A 128 3.70 3.93 20.44
N ASP A 129 4.21 4.55 19.37
CA ASP A 129 5.44 4.10 18.72
C ASP A 129 6.68 4.31 19.58
N LYS A 130 6.87 5.54 20.10
CA LYS A 130 8.05 5.90 20.90
C LYS A 130 8.22 5.02 22.13
N TYR A 131 7.12 4.67 22.79
CA TYR A 131 7.10 3.83 23.99
C TYR A 131 6.79 2.35 23.68
N ASN A 132 6.77 1.94 22.41
CA ASN A 132 6.52 0.56 21.97
C ASN A 132 5.23 -0.08 22.52
N ILE A 133 4.12 0.66 22.55
CA ILE A 133 2.81 0.17 22.98
C ILE A 133 2.07 -0.43 21.77
N ILE A 134 2.32 -1.71 21.48
CA ILE A 134 1.83 -2.38 20.26
C ILE A 134 0.30 -2.33 20.13
N SER A 135 -0.44 -2.55 21.23
CA SER A 135 -1.91 -2.56 21.23
C SER A 135 -2.50 -1.19 20.90
N LEU A 136 -1.99 -0.13 21.54
CA LEU A 136 -2.43 1.25 21.31
C LEU A 136 -2.09 1.69 19.88
N LYS A 137 -0.89 1.35 19.40
CA LYS A 137 -0.46 1.65 18.04
C LYS A 137 -1.44 1.08 17.00
N LYS A 138 -1.78 -0.21 17.12
CA LYS A 138 -2.75 -0.86 16.21
C LYS A 138 -4.09 -0.14 16.22
N LEU A 139 -4.57 0.23 17.41
CA LEU A 139 -5.82 0.96 17.57
C LEU A 139 -5.77 2.34 16.88
N CYS A 140 -4.70 3.10 17.07
CA CYS A 140 -4.51 4.41 16.43
C CYS A 140 -4.37 4.30 14.91
N LEU A 141 -3.60 3.34 14.40
CA LEU A 141 -3.45 3.11 12.95
C LEU A 141 -4.79 2.78 12.30
N ASN A 142 -5.57 1.88 12.91
CA ASN A 142 -6.88 1.52 12.40
C ASN A 142 -7.82 2.74 12.39
N TYR A 143 -7.91 3.48 13.50
CA TYR A 143 -8.76 4.67 13.59
C TYR A 143 -8.34 5.78 12.62
N ALA A 144 -7.03 5.99 12.45
CA ALA A 144 -6.51 6.94 11.47
C ALA A 144 -6.95 6.58 10.04
N ILE A 145 -6.81 5.31 9.66
CA ILE A 145 -7.17 4.84 8.31
C ILE A 145 -8.69 4.87 8.07
N THR A 146 -9.49 4.45 9.06
CA THR A 146 -10.95 4.28 8.87
C THR A 146 -11.75 5.56 9.10
N HIS A 147 -11.31 6.47 9.97
CA HIS A 147 -12.11 7.64 10.37
C HIS A 147 -11.43 8.98 10.08
N ILE A 148 -10.10 9.07 10.16
CA ILE A 148 -9.41 10.37 10.01
C ILE A 148 -9.05 10.66 8.55
N LEU A 149 -8.31 9.75 7.91
CA LEU A 149 -7.84 9.95 6.53
C LEU A 149 -8.96 10.19 5.52
N PRO A 150 -10.17 9.59 5.63
CA PRO A 150 -11.25 9.88 4.69
C PRO A 150 -11.75 11.34 4.74
N GLU A 151 -11.78 11.94 5.92
CA GLU A 151 -12.32 13.29 6.17
C GLU A 151 -11.23 14.39 6.12
N THR A 152 -9.96 14.01 6.18
CA THR A 152 -8.84 14.95 6.25
C THR A 152 -8.53 15.55 4.87
N PRO A 153 -8.26 16.86 4.77
CA PRO A 153 -7.82 17.49 3.52
C PRO A 153 -6.56 16.84 2.94
N LEU A 154 -6.50 16.72 1.62
CA LEU A 154 -5.39 16.07 0.90
C LEU A 154 -4.01 16.65 1.30
N LYS A 155 -3.92 17.96 1.53
CA LYS A 155 -2.66 18.64 1.90
C LYS A 155 -2.13 18.19 3.25
N ASP A 156 -3.01 17.94 4.22
CA ASP A 156 -2.62 17.49 5.55
C ASP A 156 -2.25 16.00 5.52
N ILE A 157 -2.96 15.20 4.72
CA ILE A 157 -2.56 13.80 4.47
C ILE A 157 -1.15 13.75 3.87
N PHE A 158 -0.86 14.59 2.88
CA PHE A 158 0.42 14.63 2.18
C PHE A 158 1.57 15.12 3.08
N ASN A 159 1.39 16.24 3.77
CA ASN A 159 2.48 16.87 4.51
C ASN A 159 2.69 16.29 5.92
N ILE A 160 1.61 15.83 6.58
CA ILE A 160 1.64 15.41 7.98
C ILE A 160 1.61 13.88 8.06
N TRP A 161 0.50 13.27 7.63
CA TRP A 161 0.28 11.83 7.82
C TRP A 161 1.26 10.98 7.03
N PHE A 162 1.47 11.29 5.76
CA PHE A 162 2.38 10.54 4.90
C PHE A 162 3.84 10.74 5.31
N SER A 163 4.22 11.95 5.75
CA SER A 163 5.54 12.24 6.34
C SER A 163 5.79 11.43 7.61
N TYR A 164 4.82 11.34 8.50
CA TYR A 164 4.93 10.48 9.68
C TYR A 164 5.00 9.00 9.31
N ALA A 165 4.08 8.53 8.47
CA ALA A 165 3.93 7.13 8.11
C ALA A 165 5.20 6.56 7.46
N THR A 166 5.84 7.32 6.57
CA THR A 166 7.09 6.94 5.89
C THR A 166 8.28 6.91 6.85
N LYS A 167 8.45 7.93 7.70
CA LYS A 167 9.53 7.97 8.71
C LYS A 167 9.41 6.86 9.75
N ALA A 168 8.19 6.52 10.15
CA ALA A 168 7.91 5.46 11.11
C ALA A 168 7.73 4.07 10.47
N TYR A 169 7.85 3.96 9.13
CA TYR A 169 7.70 2.73 8.35
C TYR A 169 6.37 1.99 8.56
N HIS A 170 5.27 2.73 8.74
CA HIS A 170 3.92 2.16 8.91
C HIS A 170 3.28 1.83 7.58
N GLN A 171 3.54 0.63 7.07
CA GLN A 171 3.20 0.29 5.68
C GLN A 171 1.69 0.30 5.38
N MET A 172 0.83 -0.02 6.35
CA MET A 172 -0.62 0.10 6.16
C MET A 172 -1.06 1.57 6.01
N LEU A 173 -0.48 2.46 6.81
CA LEU A 173 -0.78 3.90 6.77
C LEU A 173 -0.22 4.55 5.51
N ILE A 174 1.02 4.21 5.13
CA ILE A 174 1.64 4.65 3.87
C ILE A 174 0.74 4.29 2.68
N ARG A 175 0.28 3.04 2.60
CA ARG A 175 -0.62 2.58 1.53
C ARG A 175 -1.93 3.34 1.52
N ALA A 176 -2.56 3.55 2.68
CA ALA A 176 -3.82 4.30 2.77
C ALA A 176 -3.65 5.76 2.28
N CYS A 177 -2.56 6.42 2.66
CA CYS A 177 -2.23 7.76 2.15
C CYS A 177 -2.03 7.75 0.63
N VAL A 178 -1.23 6.82 0.10
CA VAL A 178 -0.93 6.75 -1.34
C VAL A 178 -2.16 6.38 -2.18
N GLN A 179 -3.07 5.56 -1.65
CA GLN A 179 -4.36 5.27 -2.29
C GLN A 179 -5.22 6.53 -2.42
N LYS A 180 -5.29 7.35 -1.38
CA LYS A 180 -5.96 8.67 -1.46
C LYS A 180 -5.28 9.58 -2.47
N PHE A 181 -3.95 9.60 -2.51
CA PHE A 181 -3.22 10.39 -3.51
C PHE A 181 -3.49 9.91 -4.94
N ALA A 182 -3.66 8.61 -5.15
CA ALA A 182 -3.83 8.02 -6.46
C ALA A 182 -5.03 8.60 -7.22
N GLU A 183 -6.15 8.82 -6.52
CA GLU A 183 -7.39 9.38 -7.07
C GLU A 183 -7.21 10.85 -7.50
N TYR A 184 -6.52 11.65 -6.69
CA TYR A 184 -6.32 13.09 -6.92
C TYR A 184 -4.91 13.41 -7.47
N PHE A 185 -4.24 12.42 -8.06
CA PHE A 185 -2.82 12.55 -8.36
C PHE A 185 -2.54 13.62 -9.43
N GLN A 186 -3.48 13.86 -10.36
CA GLN A 186 -3.38 14.97 -11.32
C GLN A 186 -3.36 16.34 -10.63
N GLU A 187 -4.11 16.52 -9.54
CA GLU A 187 -4.09 17.74 -8.74
C GLU A 187 -2.73 17.90 -8.05
N ILE A 188 -2.18 16.81 -7.49
CA ILE A 188 -0.87 16.81 -6.83
C ILE A 188 0.27 17.18 -7.80
N LEU A 189 0.12 16.86 -9.10
CA LEU A 189 1.11 17.24 -10.12
C LEU A 189 0.94 18.67 -10.65
N SER A 190 -0.11 19.40 -10.24
CA SER A 190 -0.35 20.80 -10.63
C SER A 190 0.69 21.76 -10.03
N SER A 191 0.71 23.00 -10.51
CA SER A 191 1.59 24.06 -10.01
C SER A 191 1.38 24.37 -8.53
N ASP A 192 0.15 24.23 -8.04
CA ASP A 192 -0.22 24.61 -6.67
C ASP A 192 0.45 23.71 -5.62
N TRP A 193 0.85 22.52 -6.04
CA TRP A 193 1.47 21.49 -5.22
C TRP A 193 2.98 21.39 -5.41
N GLU A 194 3.57 22.21 -6.29
CA GLU A 194 4.97 22.13 -6.68
C GLU A 194 5.92 22.20 -5.47
N LYS A 195 5.67 23.12 -4.53
CA LYS A 195 6.50 23.24 -3.32
C LYS A 195 6.50 21.96 -2.48
N SER A 196 5.31 21.39 -2.24
CA SER A 196 5.16 20.15 -1.48
C SER A 196 5.81 18.98 -2.21
N TRP A 197 5.61 18.89 -3.52
CA TRP A 197 6.20 17.86 -4.37
C TRP A 197 7.73 17.88 -4.33
N LEU A 198 8.36 19.06 -4.51
CA LEU A 198 9.82 19.20 -4.49
C LEU A 198 10.42 18.90 -3.11
N SER A 199 9.65 19.10 -2.03
CA SER A 199 10.07 18.84 -0.65
C SER A 199 10.03 17.38 -0.23
N LEU A 200 9.42 16.49 -1.04
CA LEU A 200 9.36 15.05 -0.74
C LEU A 200 10.75 14.47 -0.51
N ASP A 201 10.89 13.58 0.47
CA ASP A 201 12.11 12.80 0.67
C ASP A 201 12.18 11.60 -0.30
N ARG A 202 13.28 10.85 -0.21
CA ARG A 202 13.52 9.67 -1.06
C ARG A 202 12.46 8.60 -0.85
N ASP A 203 12.17 8.25 0.39
CA ASP A 203 11.33 7.10 0.72
C ASP A 203 9.86 7.39 0.36
N GLN A 204 9.43 8.63 0.59
CA GLN A 204 8.15 9.16 0.12
C GLN A 204 8.00 9.07 -1.40
N MET A 205 9.00 9.53 -2.16
CA MET A 205 8.97 9.45 -3.63
C MET A 205 8.87 8.00 -4.10
N ILE A 206 9.65 7.10 -3.50
CA ILE A 206 9.62 5.66 -3.82
C ILE A 206 8.23 5.06 -3.56
N GLU A 207 7.61 5.33 -2.41
CA GLU A 207 6.30 4.77 -2.07
C GLU A 207 5.19 5.30 -3.00
N ILE A 208 5.25 6.56 -3.41
CA ILE A 208 4.34 7.10 -4.44
C ILE A 208 4.55 6.37 -5.76
N LEU A 209 5.78 6.28 -6.26
CA LEU A 209 6.06 5.69 -7.58
C LEU A 209 5.78 4.19 -7.67
N LYS A 210 5.81 3.47 -6.54
CA LYS A 210 5.42 2.05 -6.49
C LYS A 210 3.93 1.84 -6.80
N CYS A 211 3.08 2.83 -6.55
CA CYS A 211 1.64 2.68 -6.70
C CYS A 211 1.22 2.50 -8.16
N ASN A 212 0.46 1.43 -8.43
CA ASN A 212 -0.08 1.12 -9.75
C ASN A 212 -1.39 1.86 -10.07
N GLN A 213 -2.06 2.40 -9.06
CA GLN A 213 -3.38 3.03 -9.21
C GLN A 213 -3.31 4.54 -9.49
N LEU A 214 -2.11 5.12 -9.54
CA LEU A 214 -1.93 6.56 -9.76
C LEU A 214 -2.60 7.00 -11.06
N VAL A 215 -3.48 7.99 -10.95
CA VAL A 215 -4.18 8.60 -12.08
C VAL A 215 -3.33 9.73 -12.64
N VAL A 216 -2.75 9.53 -13.82
CA VAL A 216 -1.82 10.48 -14.44
C VAL A 216 -2.13 10.67 -15.91
N THR A 217 -1.85 11.84 -16.47
CA THR A 217 -2.06 12.12 -17.89
C THR A 217 -1.24 11.17 -18.77
N SER A 218 0.08 11.15 -18.57
CA SER A 218 1.02 10.26 -19.25
C SER A 218 2.20 9.91 -18.33
N GLU A 219 2.85 8.76 -18.58
CA GLU A 219 4.06 8.39 -17.83
C GLU A 219 5.22 9.36 -18.07
N TYR A 220 5.26 9.99 -19.25
CA TYR A 220 6.25 11.01 -19.57
C TYR A 220 6.10 12.25 -18.68
N LEU A 221 4.87 12.74 -18.46
CA LEU A 221 4.62 13.85 -17.54
C LEU A 221 5.07 13.52 -16.11
N LEU A 222 4.82 12.29 -15.65
CA LEU A 222 5.33 11.83 -14.35
C LEU A 222 6.85 11.86 -14.30
N PHE A 223 7.52 11.37 -15.35
CA PHE A 223 8.97 11.42 -15.45
C PHE A 223 9.49 12.85 -15.37
N GLU A 224 8.88 13.81 -16.09
CA GLU A 224 9.27 15.22 -16.02
C GLU A 224 9.13 15.78 -14.59
N LYS A 225 8.06 15.42 -13.88
CA LYS A 225 7.84 15.82 -12.48
C LYS A 225 8.86 15.19 -11.52
N VAL A 226 9.32 13.97 -11.80
CA VAL A 226 10.42 13.33 -11.05
C VAL A 226 11.76 14.00 -11.36
N VAL A 227 12.02 14.37 -12.61
CA VAL A 227 13.21 15.14 -13.00
C VAL A 227 13.23 16.51 -12.31
N ALA A 228 12.08 17.20 -12.22
CA ALA A 228 11.97 18.44 -11.46
C ALA A 228 12.30 18.25 -9.97
N TRP A 229 11.82 17.17 -9.36
CA TRP A 229 12.13 16.80 -7.97
C TRP A 229 13.62 16.46 -7.74
N LEU A 230 14.27 15.77 -8.68
CA LEU A 230 15.72 15.54 -8.66
C LEU A 230 16.49 16.87 -8.77
N ASN A 231 15.96 17.81 -9.55
CA ASN A 231 16.53 19.13 -9.76
C ASN A 231 16.04 20.19 -8.74
N ALA A 232 15.43 19.78 -7.62
CA ALA A 232 14.97 20.68 -6.57
C ALA A 232 16.16 21.44 -5.92
N PRO A 233 16.17 22.79 -5.89
CA PRO A 233 17.29 23.59 -5.38
C PRO A 233 17.68 23.28 -3.93
N SER A 234 16.73 22.86 -3.11
CA SER A 234 16.93 22.50 -1.70
C SER A 234 17.68 21.17 -1.50
N HIS A 235 17.85 20.37 -2.55
CA HIS A 235 18.40 19.02 -2.47
C HIS A 235 19.51 18.77 -3.50
N PRO A 236 20.68 19.42 -3.35
CA PRO A 236 21.80 19.24 -4.29
C PRO A 236 22.35 17.81 -4.31
N GLU A 237 22.16 17.04 -3.23
CA GLU A 237 22.58 15.64 -3.10
C GLU A 237 21.89 14.69 -4.09
N ARG A 238 20.77 15.10 -4.66
CA ARG A 238 20.00 14.32 -5.65
C ARG A 238 20.55 14.43 -7.07
N ARG A 239 21.63 15.19 -7.28
CA ARG A 239 22.19 15.50 -8.61
C ARG A 239 23.62 15.02 -8.77
N GLY A 240 24.06 14.99 -10.03
CA GLY A 240 25.43 14.64 -10.39
C GLY A 240 25.76 13.15 -10.18
N PRO A 241 27.06 12.80 -10.09
CA PRO A 241 27.49 11.40 -9.99
C PRO A 241 27.01 10.69 -8.71
N ALA A 242 26.86 11.44 -7.61
CA ALA A 242 26.40 10.90 -6.33
C ALA A 242 24.94 10.44 -6.34
N ALA A 243 24.14 10.89 -7.33
CA ALA A 243 22.74 10.50 -7.48
C ALA A 243 22.55 9.08 -8.03
N ALA A 244 23.60 8.41 -8.53
CA ALA A 244 23.47 7.10 -9.17
C ALA A 244 22.75 6.02 -8.29
N PRO A 245 23.03 5.88 -6.98
CA PRO A 245 22.31 4.92 -6.13
C PRO A 245 20.84 5.27 -5.91
N LEU A 246 20.51 6.57 -5.91
CA LEU A 246 19.14 7.06 -5.82
C LEU A 246 18.38 6.75 -7.12
N LEU A 247 18.98 7.06 -8.26
CA LEU A 247 18.41 6.81 -9.58
C LEU A 247 18.23 5.30 -9.83
N ALA A 248 19.15 4.46 -9.38
CA ALA A 248 19.02 3.01 -9.49
C ALA A 248 17.78 2.46 -8.76
N GLN A 249 17.27 3.16 -7.73
CA GLN A 249 16.05 2.78 -7.02
C GLN A 249 14.80 3.39 -7.66
N ILE A 250 14.89 4.62 -8.18
CA ILE A 250 13.73 5.37 -8.70
C ILE A 250 13.42 5.00 -10.15
N LEU A 251 14.42 4.94 -11.03
CA LEU A 251 14.19 4.71 -12.46
C LEU A 251 13.41 3.43 -12.75
N PRO A 252 13.64 2.30 -12.04
CA PRO A 252 12.85 1.09 -12.29
C PRO A 252 11.35 1.21 -11.94
N LEU A 253 10.95 2.23 -11.17
CA LEU A 253 9.55 2.49 -10.81
C LEU A 253 8.81 3.35 -11.86
N ILE A 254 9.55 3.95 -12.79
CA ILE A 254 9.01 4.65 -13.96
C ILE A 254 8.80 3.64 -15.08
N ARG A 255 7.59 3.64 -15.65
CA ARG A 255 7.17 2.65 -16.66
C ARG A 255 7.46 3.15 -18.06
N PHE A 256 8.74 3.30 -18.39
CA PHE A 256 9.22 3.76 -19.70
C PHE A 256 8.57 3.02 -20.88
N ALA A 257 8.23 1.73 -20.71
CA ALA A 257 7.53 0.91 -21.70
C ALA A 257 6.20 1.52 -22.21
N TYR A 258 5.55 2.37 -21.41
CA TYR A 258 4.29 3.04 -21.73
C TYR A 258 4.42 4.52 -22.15
N MET A 259 5.63 5.05 -22.28
CA MET A 259 5.87 6.32 -22.96
C MET A 259 5.70 6.16 -24.48
N THR A 260 5.48 7.23 -25.24
CA THR A 260 5.52 7.12 -26.72
C THR A 260 6.96 7.03 -27.22
N ALA A 261 7.19 6.62 -28.47
CA ALA A 261 8.54 6.61 -29.05
C ALA A 261 9.17 8.02 -29.07
N ASP A 262 8.35 9.05 -29.33
CA ASP A 262 8.77 10.46 -29.28
C ASP A 262 9.13 10.88 -27.86
N ASP A 263 8.36 10.46 -26.86
CA ASP A 263 8.67 10.74 -25.46
C ASP A 263 9.95 10.03 -25.00
N LEU A 264 10.14 8.76 -25.40
CA LEU A 264 11.39 8.03 -25.13
C LEU A 264 12.60 8.73 -25.76
N SER A 265 12.45 9.27 -26.97
CA SER A 265 13.50 10.06 -27.62
C SER A 265 13.82 11.33 -26.82
N LYS A 266 12.82 12.04 -26.28
CA LYS A 266 13.06 13.18 -25.38
C LYS A 266 13.78 12.76 -24.10
N VAL A 267 13.43 11.61 -23.52
CA VAL A 267 14.11 11.07 -22.33
C VAL A 267 15.57 10.74 -22.65
N GLU A 268 15.84 10.06 -23.77
CA GLU A 268 17.19 9.69 -24.22
C GLU A 268 18.08 10.92 -24.42
N ASN A 269 17.53 11.98 -25.02
CA ASN A 269 18.23 13.26 -25.25
C ASN A 269 18.27 14.18 -24.01
N SER A 270 17.80 13.74 -22.85
CA SER A 270 17.83 14.55 -21.63
C SER A 270 19.21 14.57 -21.00
N GLN A 271 19.60 15.71 -20.41
CA GLN A 271 20.89 15.86 -19.72
C GLN A 271 21.08 14.80 -18.60
N LEU A 272 19.98 14.40 -17.95
CA LEU A 272 20.00 13.36 -16.92
C LEU A 272 20.38 11.99 -17.51
N ALA A 273 19.78 11.62 -18.64
CA ALA A 273 20.08 10.37 -19.34
C ALA A 273 21.51 10.34 -19.88
N GLU A 274 22.00 11.44 -20.45
CA GLU A 274 23.40 11.56 -20.91
C GLU A 274 24.40 11.34 -19.75
N SER A 275 24.14 11.98 -18.60
CA SER A 275 25.02 11.88 -17.43
C SER A 275 25.04 10.48 -16.79
N GLN A 276 23.95 9.73 -16.91
CA GLN A 276 23.74 8.42 -16.26
C GLN A 276 23.34 7.35 -17.28
N ALA A 277 23.96 7.38 -18.46
CA ALA A 277 23.65 6.52 -19.60
C ALA A 277 23.58 5.02 -19.25
N LYS A 278 24.44 4.54 -18.34
CA LYS A 278 24.47 3.15 -17.89
C LYS A 278 23.16 2.68 -17.23
N LEU A 279 22.44 3.59 -16.56
CA LEU A 279 21.17 3.28 -15.90
C LEU A 279 19.99 3.42 -16.86
N PHE A 280 20.03 4.41 -17.76
CA PHE A 280 18.94 4.70 -18.68
C PHE A 280 18.90 3.77 -19.90
N HIS A 281 20.04 3.50 -20.54
CA HIS A 281 20.08 2.75 -21.79
C HIS A 281 19.38 1.38 -21.70
N PRO A 282 19.59 0.54 -20.66
CA PRO A 282 18.88 -0.74 -20.57
C PRO A 282 17.37 -0.58 -20.50
N LEU A 283 16.87 0.43 -19.77
CA LEU A 283 15.45 0.70 -19.59
C LEU A 283 14.81 1.22 -20.88
N ILE A 284 15.49 2.15 -21.57
CA ILE A 284 15.03 2.73 -22.83
C ILE A 284 15.02 1.68 -23.94
N LEU A 285 16.10 0.91 -24.10
CA LEU A 285 16.19 -0.15 -25.11
C LEU A 285 15.13 -1.23 -24.89
N LEU A 286 14.90 -1.63 -23.63
CA LEU A 286 13.85 -2.59 -23.31
C LEU A 286 12.46 -2.02 -23.62
N SER A 287 12.25 -0.72 -23.42
CA SER A 287 11.00 -0.04 -23.75
C SER A 287 10.77 0.04 -25.26
N TYR A 288 11.79 0.37 -26.05
CA TYR A 288 11.71 0.32 -27.51
C TYR A 288 11.44 -1.11 -28.02
N LYS A 289 12.11 -2.12 -27.45
CA LYS A 289 11.87 -3.54 -27.76
C LYS A 289 10.41 -3.91 -27.45
N PHE A 290 9.90 -3.52 -26.28
CA PHE A 290 8.52 -3.75 -25.90
C PHE A 290 7.56 -3.13 -26.93
N GLN A 291 7.78 -1.89 -27.34
CA GLN A 291 6.90 -1.21 -28.30
C GLN A 291 6.97 -1.80 -29.72
N ALA A 292 8.15 -2.18 -30.18
CA ALA A 292 8.37 -2.73 -31.52
C ALA A 292 7.79 -4.13 -31.70
N LEU A 293 7.83 -4.97 -30.66
CA LEU A 293 7.33 -6.35 -30.75
C LEU A 293 5.81 -6.41 -30.93
N SER A 294 5.37 -7.40 -31.71
CA SER A 294 3.94 -7.77 -31.82
C SER A 294 3.40 -8.22 -30.46
N LEU A 295 2.08 -8.14 -30.28
CA LEU A 295 1.49 -8.54 -29.01
C LEU A 295 1.74 -10.03 -28.71
N LYS A 296 1.75 -10.88 -29.73
CA LYS A 296 2.11 -12.30 -29.62
C LYS A 296 3.51 -12.48 -29.02
N SER A 297 4.52 -11.84 -29.61
CA SER A 297 5.90 -11.98 -29.16
C SER A 297 6.15 -11.35 -27.79
N ARG A 298 5.32 -10.39 -27.35
CA ARG A 298 5.37 -9.87 -25.98
C ARG A 298 4.93 -10.93 -24.97
N VAL A 299 3.85 -11.68 -25.25
CA VAL A 299 3.35 -12.74 -24.35
C VAL A 299 4.37 -13.87 -24.18
N GLU A 300 5.13 -14.20 -25.23
CA GLU A 300 6.15 -15.25 -25.20
C GLU A 300 7.45 -14.81 -24.51
N SER A 301 7.66 -13.50 -24.31
CA SER A 301 8.88 -12.95 -23.73
C SER A 301 8.87 -12.96 -22.21
N LYS A 302 9.93 -13.51 -21.60
CA LYS A 302 10.12 -13.50 -20.14
C LYS A 302 10.63 -12.16 -19.59
N GLU A 303 11.02 -11.23 -20.46
CA GLU A 303 11.56 -9.93 -20.05
C GLU A 303 10.45 -8.95 -19.60
N PHE A 304 9.20 -9.17 -20.05
CA PHE A 304 8.08 -8.22 -19.86
C PHE A 304 7.20 -8.53 -18.66
N ILE A 305 7.82 -8.97 -17.56
CA ILE A 305 7.11 -9.47 -16.37
C ILE A 305 7.16 -8.47 -15.21
N THR A 306 8.21 -7.66 -15.11
CA THR A 306 8.46 -6.79 -13.94
C THR A 306 7.50 -5.61 -13.82
N GLN A 307 7.59 -4.87 -12.70
CA GLN A 307 6.77 -3.69 -12.39
C GLN A 307 6.71 -2.62 -13.51
N GLN A 308 7.74 -2.49 -14.34
CA GLN A 308 7.77 -1.56 -15.48
C GLN A 308 6.71 -1.85 -16.55
N PHE A 309 6.17 -3.08 -16.57
CA PHE A 309 5.15 -3.54 -17.52
C PHE A 309 3.77 -3.65 -16.87
N LEU A 310 3.57 -2.96 -15.73
CA LEU A 310 2.27 -2.80 -15.10
C LEU A 310 1.71 -1.45 -15.48
N LEU A 311 0.52 -1.42 -16.08
CA LEU A 311 -0.15 -0.15 -16.39
C LEU A 311 -0.48 0.64 -15.13
N ARG A 312 -0.42 1.98 -15.25
CA ARG A 312 -1.11 2.93 -14.36
C ARG A 312 -2.46 3.32 -14.96
N ASN A 313 -3.19 4.16 -14.24
CA ASN A 313 -4.43 4.75 -14.73
C ASN A 313 -4.11 6.00 -15.56
N TYR A 314 -3.84 5.81 -16.85
CA TYR A 314 -3.58 6.94 -17.76
C TYR A 314 -4.87 7.62 -18.21
N CYS A 315 -4.87 8.96 -18.25
CA CYS A 315 -6.02 9.75 -18.70
C CYS A 315 -5.99 10.04 -20.20
N ASP A 316 -4.81 10.05 -20.83
CA ASP A 316 -4.72 10.19 -22.28
C ASP A 316 -5.40 9.02 -22.98
N ILE A 317 -6.02 9.28 -24.14
CA ILE A 317 -6.57 8.22 -24.99
C ILE A 317 -5.40 7.41 -25.55
N ARG A 318 -5.41 6.10 -25.29
CA ARG A 318 -4.30 5.19 -25.55
C ARG A 318 -4.78 3.91 -26.23
N TRP A 319 -3.86 2.99 -26.50
CA TRP A 319 -4.14 1.64 -27.01
C TRP A 319 -4.24 0.60 -25.87
N ASP A 320 -4.22 1.06 -24.62
CA ASP A 320 -4.13 0.22 -23.42
C ASP A 320 -5.07 0.72 -22.31
N LYS A 321 -5.53 -0.20 -21.44
CA LYS A 321 -6.38 0.12 -20.30
C LYS A 321 -6.16 -0.87 -19.14
N ARG A 322 -6.11 -0.35 -17.91
CA ARG A 322 -6.11 -1.13 -16.67
C ARG A 322 -7.54 -1.25 -16.12
N PHE A 323 -7.86 -2.41 -15.55
CA PHE A 323 -9.11 -2.68 -14.85
C PHE A 323 -8.80 -3.25 -13.46
N ALA A 324 -9.56 -2.82 -12.46
CA ALA A 324 -9.58 -3.40 -11.13
C ALA A 324 -11.01 -3.85 -10.85
N ILE A 325 -11.19 -5.14 -10.58
CA ILE A 325 -12.49 -5.76 -10.36
C ILE A 325 -12.53 -6.28 -8.94
N ASP A 326 -13.47 -5.80 -8.14
CA ASP A 326 -13.65 -6.26 -6.77
C ASP A 326 -14.00 -7.76 -6.76
N SER A 327 -13.27 -8.53 -5.95
CA SER A 327 -13.41 -9.98 -5.87
C SER A 327 -14.81 -10.38 -5.41
N SER A 328 -15.48 -9.57 -4.58
CA SER A 328 -16.86 -9.82 -4.16
C SER A 328 -17.83 -9.82 -5.33
N ILE A 329 -17.62 -8.98 -6.34
CA ILE A 329 -18.46 -8.92 -7.56
C ILE A 329 -18.26 -10.20 -8.40
N VAL A 330 -17.00 -10.64 -8.52
CA VAL A 330 -16.66 -11.87 -9.23
C VAL A 330 -17.28 -13.09 -8.55
N VAL A 331 -17.26 -13.12 -7.22
CA VAL A 331 -17.85 -14.20 -6.40
C VAL A 331 -19.39 -14.15 -6.38
N ALA A 332 -19.98 -12.94 -6.41
CA ALA A 332 -21.43 -12.73 -6.42
C ALA A 332 -22.12 -13.14 -7.74
N ASN A 333 -21.36 -13.67 -8.70
CA ASN A 333 -21.87 -14.15 -9.98
C ASN A 333 -22.49 -13.03 -10.86
N VAL A 334 -22.00 -11.79 -10.72
CA VAL A 334 -22.54 -10.62 -11.42
C VAL A 334 -21.70 -10.33 -12.67
N GLU A 335 -22.35 -10.20 -13.83
CA GLU A 335 -21.70 -9.73 -15.04
C GLU A 335 -21.25 -8.27 -14.83
N THR A 336 -19.96 -8.01 -15.06
CA THR A 336 -19.41 -6.65 -14.98
C THR A 336 -18.95 -6.22 -16.36
N ALA A 337 -19.41 -5.05 -16.81
CA ALA A 337 -19.05 -4.48 -18.11
C ALA A 337 -18.31 -3.16 -17.94
N PHE A 338 -17.17 -3.02 -18.62
CA PHE A 338 -16.33 -1.83 -18.60
C PHE A 338 -16.30 -1.20 -19.99
N GLN A 339 -16.81 0.02 -20.08
CA GLN A 339 -16.73 0.82 -21.31
C GLN A 339 -15.46 1.67 -21.29
N PHE A 340 -14.74 1.70 -22.40
CA PHE A 340 -13.53 2.49 -22.54
C PHE A 340 -13.28 2.84 -24.01
N ILE A 341 -12.46 3.88 -24.22
CA ILE A 341 -12.08 4.35 -25.55
C ILE A 341 -10.58 4.10 -25.73
N THR A 342 -10.21 3.61 -26.91
CA THR A 342 -8.82 3.53 -27.35
C THR A 342 -8.62 4.31 -28.63
N ARG A 343 -7.39 4.70 -28.94
CA ARG A 343 -7.04 5.28 -30.25
C ARG A 343 -6.24 4.31 -31.11
N SER A 344 -6.36 4.48 -32.42
CA SER A 344 -5.45 3.87 -33.39
C SER A 344 -3.99 4.25 -33.15
N CYS A 345 -3.07 3.30 -33.35
CA CYS A 345 -1.63 3.57 -33.40
C CYS A 345 -1.19 4.17 -34.75
N ALA A 346 -2.03 4.04 -35.79
CA ALA A 346 -1.79 4.52 -37.14
C ALA A 346 -2.59 5.81 -37.42
N PHE A 347 -2.03 6.67 -38.27
CA PHE A 347 -2.67 7.92 -38.71
C PHE A 347 -3.66 7.66 -39.86
N PRO A 348 -4.83 8.31 -39.92
CA PRO A 348 -5.36 9.28 -38.96
C PRO A 348 -5.82 8.60 -37.66
N ALA A 349 -5.58 9.29 -36.53
CA ALA A 349 -6.04 8.82 -35.23
C ALA A 349 -7.56 8.76 -35.23
N SER A 350 -8.12 7.55 -35.12
CA SER A 350 -9.53 7.32 -34.91
C SER A 350 -9.74 6.71 -33.52
N ASP A 351 -10.73 7.26 -32.82
CA ASP A 351 -11.12 6.82 -31.47
C ASP A 351 -12.16 5.72 -31.56
N TRP A 352 -11.97 4.69 -30.75
CA TRP A 352 -12.69 3.44 -30.82
C TRP A 352 -13.23 3.08 -29.46
N SER A 353 -14.54 2.82 -29.41
CA SER A 353 -15.23 2.45 -28.18
C SER A 353 -15.28 0.93 -28.04
N TRP A 354 -14.97 0.47 -26.85
CA TRP A 354 -14.95 -0.94 -26.48
C TRP A 354 -15.73 -1.17 -25.21
N THR A 355 -16.33 -2.35 -25.13
CA THR A 355 -16.91 -2.88 -23.91
C THR A 355 -16.23 -4.21 -23.57
N LEU A 356 -15.50 -4.24 -22.45
CA LEU A 356 -14.97 -5.48 -21.88
C LEU A 356 -15.96 -6.01 -20.85
N LYS A 357 -16.51 -7.19 -21.09
CA LYS A 357 -17.41 -7.88 -20.15
C LYS A 357 -16.67 -9.02 -19.47
N VAL A 358 -16.84 -9.11 -18.17
CA VAL A 358 -16.33 -10.18 -17.32
C VAL A 358 -17.53 -10.89 -16.71
N GLN A 359 -17.67 -12.17 -17.04
CA GLN A 359 -18.81 -12.97 -16.63
C GLN A 359 -18.32 -14.29 -16.03
N PRO A 360 -18.80 -14.68 -14.85
CA PRO A 360 -18.57 -16.02 -14.33
C PRO A 360 -19.49 -17.01 -15.06
N TRP A 361 -18.92 -18.08 -15.60
CA TRP A 361 -19.64 -19.11 -16.33
C TRP A 361 -19.77 -20.37 -15.49
N ARG A 362 -21.01 -20.82 -15.32
CA ARG A 362 -21.32 -22.16 -14.81
C ARG A 362 -21.71 -23.03 -15.98
N SER A 363 -21.04 -24.17 -16.13
CA SER A 363 -21.54 -25.18 -17.05
C SER A 363 -22.69 -25.94 -16.38
N ASN A 364 -23.62 -26.42 -17.19
CA ASN A 364 -24.78 -27.18 -16.72
C ASN A 364 -24.40 -28.56 -16.16
N ASP A 365 -23.14 -28.99 -16.37
CA ASP A 365 -22.58 -30.20 -15.79
C ASP A 365 -22.08 -29.95 -14.35
N PRO A 366 -22.64 -30.62 -13.33
CA PRO A 366 -22.20 -30.46 -11.93
C PRO A 366 -20.76 -30.90 -11.68
N ALA A 367 -20.11 -31.65 -12.59
CA ALA A 367 -18.69 -32.02 -12.49
C ALA A 367 -17.73 -30.94 -13.01
N SER A 368 -18.24 -29.91 -13.70
CA SER A 368 -17.42 -28.86 -14.30
C SER A 368 -17.24 -27.66 -13.36
N SER A 369 -15.97 -27.31 -13.09
CA SER A 369 -15.62 -26.12 -12.32
C SER A 369 -16.22 -24.86 -12.96
N SER A 370 -16.80 -23.97 -12.15
CA SER A 370 -17.24 -22.66 -12.66
C SER A 370 -15.99 -21.85 -13.08
N GLN A 371 -16.03 -21.23 -14.26
CA GLN A 371 -14.87 -20.57 -14.88
C GLN A 371 -15.15 -19.10 -15.19
N LEU A 372 -14.13 -18.25 -15.15
CA LEU A 372 -14.26 -16.85 -15.55
C LEU A 372 -14.15 -16.69 -17.07
N ARG A 373 -15.12 -15.98 -17.68
CA ARG A 373 -15.13 -15.66 -19.11
C ARG A 373 -15.00 -14.16 -19.33
N PHE A 374 -14.35 -13.83 -20.44
CA PHE A 374 -14.14 -12.45 -20.86
C PHE A 374 -14.66 -12.32 -22.28
N SER A 375 -15.44 -11.29 -22.55
CA SER A 375 -15.82 -10.93 -23.92
C SER A 375 -15.48 -9.49 -24.19
N LEU A 376 -14.93 -9.25 -25.37
CA LEU A 376 -14.59 -7.92 -25.87
C LEU A 376 -15.55 -7.59 -27.00
N ALA A 377 -16.28 -6.49 -26.86
CA ALA A 377 -17.14 -5.95 -27.90
C ALA A 377 -16.60 -4.60 -28.38
N ALA A 378 -16.65 -4.38 -29.69
CA ALA A 378 -16.44 -3.07 -30.29
C ALA A 378 -17.80 -2.40 -30.51
N ASP A 379 -17.90 -1.16 -30.04
CA ASP A 379 -19.11 -0.36 -30.16
C ASP A 379 -19.02 0.51 -31.43
N ASN A 380 -20.17 0.71 -32.10
CA ASN A 380 -20.30 1.56 -33.29
C ASN A 380 -19.35 1.21 -34.46
N ILE A 381 -19.31 -0.08 -34.85
CA ILE A 381 -18.48 -0.53 -35.97
C ILE A 381 -19.12 -0.16 -37.31
N ASP A 382 -18.58 0.86 -37.98
CA ASP A 382 -19.00 1.22 -39.34
C ASP A 382 -18.26 0.43 -40.44
N GLN A 383 -17.02 0.04 -40.18
CA GLN A 383 -16.12 -0.66 -41.12
C GLN A 383 -15.47 -1.86 -40.45
N ASN A 384 -15.06 -2.86 -41.22
CA ASN A 384 -14.35 -4.02 -40.68
C ASN A 384 -13.01 -3.59 -40.08
N ARG A 385 -12.69 -4.09 -38.88
CA ARG A 385 -11.46 -3.73 -38.16
C ARG A 385 -10.78 -4.98 -37.65
N SER A 386 -9.55 -5.22 -38.08
CA SER A 386 -8.72 -6.30 -37.56
C SER A 386 -7.86 -5.79 -36.41
N ILE A 387 -7.89 -6.48 -35.28
CA ILE A 387 -7.07 -6.15 -34.11
C ILE A 387 -6.31 -7.38 -33.60
N GLU A 388 -5.17 -7.13 -32.99
CA GLU A 388 -4.56 -7.98 -31.97
C GLU A 388 -4.95 -7.45 -30.60
N TYR A 389 -5.19 -8.34 -29.65
CA TYR A 389 -5.36 -7.96 -28.25
C TYR A 389 -4.42 -8.77 -27.37
N MET A 390 -4.05 -8.18 -26.24
CA MET A 390 -3.28 -8.83 -25.18
C MET A 390 -3.94 -8.51 -23.83
N LEU A 391 -4.56 -9.51 -23.23
CA LEU A 391 -5.13 -9.44 -21.88
C LEU A 391 -4.12 -10.03 -20.90
N SER A 392 -3.73 -9.26 -19.89
CA SER A 392 -2.82 -9.75 -18.85
C SER A 392 -3.41 -9.64 -17.45
N PHE A 393 -3.20 -10.68 -16.67
CA PHE A 393 -3.46 -10.74 -15.24
C PHE A 393 -2.21 -10.25 -14.51
N VAL A 394 -2.40 -9.33 -13.57
CA VAL A 394 -1.29 -8.67 -12.87
C VAL A 394 -1.51 -8.66 -11.37
N ASP A 395 -0.42 -8.74 -10.62
CA ASP A 395 -0.40 -8.39 -9.19
C ASP A 395 0.23 -6.99 -9.02
N GLU A 396 0.60 -6.61 -7.80
CA GLU A 396 1.24 -5.30 -7.53
C GLU A 396 2.68 -5.18 -8.03
N LYS A 397 3.35 -6.30 -8.28
CA LYS A 397 4.80 -6.39 -8.53
C LYS A 397 5.13 -6.87 -9.93
N LYS A 398 4.27 -7.68 -10.55
CA LYS A 398 4.54 -8.35 -11.82
C LYS A 398 3.29 -8.73 -12.63
N VAL A 399 3.52 -9.00 -13.91
CA VAL A 399 2.57 -9.67 -14.78
C VAL A 399 2.59 -11.16 -14.45
N ILE A 400 1.43 -11.71 -14.08
CA ILE A 400 1.29 -13.12 -13.70
C ILE A 400 1.17 -13.97 -14.96
N ARG A 401 0.30 -13.54 -15.88
CA ARG A 401 -0.03 -14.27 -17.10
C ARG A 401 -0.58 -13.32 -18.14
N SER A 402 -0.24 -13.56 -19.40
CA SER A 402 -0.81 -12.84 -20.54
C SER A 402 -1.40 -13.82 -21.54
N ILE A 403 -2.44 -13.35 -22.24
CA ILE A 403 -3.16 -14.06 -23.29
C ILE A 403 -3.19 -13.13 -24.49
N TRP A 404 -2.95 -13.70 -25.66
CA TRP A 404 -3.00 -12.97 -26.92
C TRP A 404 -4.03 -13.59 -27.85
N GLY A 405 -4.67 -12.75 -28.65
CA GLY A 405 -5.52 -13.20 -29.75
C GLY A 405 -5.62 -12.17 -30.85
N ARG A 406 -6.19 -12.60 -31.98
CA ARG A 406 -6.47 -11.77 -33.15
C ARG A 406 -7.93 -11.93 -33.55
N HIS A 407 -8.60 -10.82 -33.87
CA HIS A 407 -9.98 -10.84 -34.32
C HIS A 407 -10.28 -9.75 -35.35
N THR A 408 -11.22 -10.02 -36.24
CA THR A 408 -11.76 -9.03 -37.19
C THR A 408 -13.20 -8.72 -36.84
N PHE A 409 -13.40 -7.53 -36.29
CA PHE A 409 -14.70 -6.99 -35.94
C PHE A 409 -15.43 -6.50 -37.19
N SER A 410 -16.73 -6.77 -37.29
CA SER A 410 -17.62 -6.33 -38.37
C SER A 410 -19.01 -6.00 -37.82
N LYS A 411 -19.88 -5.39 -38.62
CA LYS A 411 -21.29 -5.15 -38.24
C LYS A 411 -22.03 -6.42 -37.78
N SER A 412 -21.67 -7.57 -38.35
CA SER A 412 -22.26 -8.87 -38.00
C SER A 412 -21.57 -9.59 -36.84
N ARG A 413 -20.32 -9.23 -36.54
CA ARG A 413 -19.46 -9.84 -35.52
C ARG A 413 -18.77 -8.74 -34.75
N TYR A 414 -19.53 -8.10 -33.86
CA TYR A 414 -19.07 -6.96 -33.08
C TYR A 414 -18.52 -7.37 -31.71
N SER A 415 -18.62 -8.65 -31.34
CA SER A 415 -18.10 -9.19 -30.09
C SER A 415 -17.34 -10.50 -30.29
N ILE A 416 -16.34 -10.73 -29.44
CA ILE A 416 -15.56 -11.97 -29.34
C ILE A 416 -15.47 -12.41 -27.89
N GLU A 417 -15.59 -13.72 -27.64
CA GLU A 417 -15.18 -14.34 -26.39
C GLU A 417 -13.66 -14.58 -26.42
N ILE A 418 -12.94 -14.10 -25.41
CA ILE A 418 -11.48 -14.28 -25.31
C ILE A 418 -11.22 -15.72 -24.87
N GLU A 419 -10.72 -16.54 -25.80
CA GLU A 419 -10.33 -17.92 -25.52
C GLU A 419 -9.09 -17.97 -24.61
N MET A 420 -9.11 -18.88 -23.63
CA MET A 420 -7.97 -19.12 -22.74
C MET A 420 -7.67 -20.61 -22.68
N ASP A 421 -6.41 -20.98 -22.96
CA ASP A 421 -5.96 -22.37 -22.93
C ASP A 421 -6.14 -23.00 -21.52
N ASN A 422 -5.77 -22.25 -20.48
CA ASN A 422 -6.04 -22.61 -19.08
C ASN A 422 -7.07 -21.62 -18.51
N LYS A 423 -8.33 -22.02 -18.39
CA LYS A 423 -9.36 -21.13 -17.84
C LYS A 423 -9.15 -20.93 -16.33
N ILE A 424 -9.48 -19.74 -15.84
CA ILE A 424 -9.39 -19.42 -14.41
C ILE A 424 -10.65 -19.94 -13.72
N GLU A 425 -10.47 -20.90 -12.82
CA GLU A 425 -11.56 -21.38 -11.97
C GLU A 425 -11.95 -20.34 -10.92
N LEU A 426 -13.25 -20.24 -10.64
CA LEU A 426 -13.76 -19.31 -9.62
C LEU A 426 -13.33 -19.70 -8.20
N SER A 427 -13.09 -20.97 -7.94
CA SER A 427 -12.49 -21.48 -6.68
C SER A 427 -11.14 -20.81 -6.40
N CYS A 428 -10.30 -20.67 -7.43
CA CYS A 428 -9.00 -20.00 -7.32
C CYS A 428 -9.12 -18.52 -7.00
N LEU A 429 -10.27 -17.88 -7.22
CA LEU A 429 -10.53 -16.47 -6.87
C LEU A 429 -11.23 -16.33 -5.51
N GLN A 430 -11.59 -17.43 -4.86
CA GLN A 430 -12.14 -17.43 -3.51
C GLN A 430 -11.08 -17.73 -2.45
N ASP A 431 -9.96 -18.31 -2.88
CA ASP A 431 -8.81 -18.59 -2.02
C ASP A 431 -8.13 -17.29 -1.55
N GLU A 432 -7.83 -17.20 -0.26
CA GLU A 432 -7.11 -16.05 0.33
C GLU A 432 -5.68 -15.94 -0.23
N ASP A 433 -5.08 -17.07 -0.63
CA ASP A 433 -3.74 -17.14 -1.22
C ASP A 433 -3.74 -17.08 -2.77
N SER A 434 -4.85 -16.66 -3.37
CA SER A 434 -4.97 -16.57 -4.83
C SER A 434 -3.86 -15.69 -5.44
N PRO A 435 -3.09 -16.20 -6.41
CA PRO A 435 -2.07 -15.39 -7.07
C PRO A 435 -2.66 -14.28 -7.94
N TYR A 436 -3.96 -14.32 -8.24
CA TYR A 436 -4.65 -13.37 -9.12
C TYR A 436 -5.34 -12.23 -8.36
N ILE A 437 -5.50 -12.36 -7.03
CA ILE A 437 -6.16 -11.36 -6.20
C ILE A 437 -5.12 -10.59 -5.43
N SER A 438 -5.17 -9.27 -5.59
CA SER A 438 -4.40 -8.32 -4.80
C SER A 438 -5.37 -7.37 -4.14
N PHE A 439 -5.35 -7.30 -2.79
CA PHE A 439 -6.21 -6.40 -2.01
C PHE A 439 -7.70 -6.50 -2.39
N ASN A 440 -8.23 -7.72 -2.40
CA ASN A 440 -9.61 -8.01 -2.80
C ASN A 440 -9.96 -7.57 -4.23
N ASN A 441 -8.97 -7.35 -5.10
CA ASN A 441 -9.20 -6.97 -6.49
C ASN A 441 -8.48 -7.93 -7.45
N LEU A 442 -9.21 -8.37 -8.47
CA LEU A 442 -8.65 -8.96 -9.68
C LEU A 442 -8.18 -7.81 -10.58
N ASN A 443 -6.86 -7.69 -10.76
CA ASN A 443 -6.26 -6.63 -11.57
C ASN A 443 -5.93 -7.16 -12.97
N LEU A 444 -6.35 -6.40 -13.99
CA LEU A 444 -6.19 -6.75 -15.40
C LEU A 444 -5.63 -5.57 -16.18
N GLN A 445 -4.90 -5.89 -17.25
CA GLN A 445 -4.49 -4.91 -18.24
C GLN A 445 -4.77 -5.44 -19.65
N LEU A 446 -5.41 -4.61 -20.46
CA LEU A 446 -5.73 -4.91 -21.86
C LEU A 446 -4.92 -3.99 -22.76
N ASN A 447 -4.25 -4.56 -23.75
CA ASN A 447 -3.63 -3.81 -24.85
C ASN A 447 -4.34 -4.23 -26.15
N ILE A 448 -4.66 -3.25 -26.99
CA ILE A 448 -5.33 -3.45 -28.28
C ILE A 448 -4.44 -2.82 -29.35
N LYS A 449 -4.07 -3.59 -30.36
CA LYS A 449 -3.27 -3.11 -31.49
C LYS A 449 -4.02 -3.35 -32.79
N LEU A 450 -4.01 -2.34 -33.66
CA LEU A 450 -4.53 -2.47 -35.02
C LEU A 450 -3.70 -3.38 -35.88
N ILE A 451 -4.39 -4.08 -36.77
CA ILE A 451 -3.78 -4.79 -37.88
C ILE A 451 -4.36 -4.16 -39.15
N ASP A 452 -3.58 -3.28 -39.75
CA ASP A 452 -3.87 -2.76 -41.08
C ASP A 452 -3.71 -3.85 -42.14
#